data_AF-A0A402WB77-F1
#
_entry.id   AF-A0A402WB77-F1
#
_cell.length_a   1.000
_cell.length_b   1.000
_cell.length_c   1.000
_cell.angle_alpha   90.00
_cell.angle_beta   90.00
_cell.angle_gamma   90.00
#
_symmetry.space_group_name_H-M   'P 1'
#
loop_
_entity.id
_entity.type
_entity.pdbx_description
1 polymer ?
#
loop_
_entity_poly.entity_id
_entity_poly.type
_entity_poly.pdbx_seq_one_letter_code
_entity_poly.pdbx_strand_id
1 'polypeptide(L)'
;MNTEKDCPVKIPKWVYDRITEITDCVVGDTQWVVTRRRTLRRFLAHIWLEADDDGWTICTVRDIRSSFASLLGQCEISYQGECFMSTLTDFLPTLPDIEFRKGKASEDPEKRRTSAWQFNPWRPVCDEAQLGKLNLVDLETGESVSFKDLLKANGKAPRHAIDVEKRQTDLKQREKGFLGRIARGRMHISLVRALRSREPDAYYRAGIRSLNHLYNGRIEGQYVTYDHYYRLTFGGRYYDQAFQNLPNELKAKFRCGLLNYDIEACNLACLNHLFREYDVDFRVDTFVYAEMMEHTGLTRKQCKQMVHTTTYRIGRVTIGVNDGLGAKVYEWCGNRRKRALKILRWWSSYVGPLRCALESLLKCVHDAHRKNCSSPRNYHRYTNAVGLVLDLKSEHYQRDRGHYQQYAQDKALLAFMICGVEQAYIREVVRLNPGQVCMLDHDGVVATCALSLPDWRGFTMKVKD
;
A
#
# COMPACT_ATOMS: atom_id res chain seq x y z
N MET A 1 -16.54 33.53 25.58
CA MET A 1 -15.98 32.17 25.69
C MET A 1 -15.94 31.58 24.29
N ASN A 2 -14.77 31.67 23.65
CA ASN A 2 -14.49 31.05 22.35
C ASN A 2 -14.29 29.55 22.54
N THR A 3 -14.93 28.75 21.68
CA THR A 3 -14.47 27.39 21.37
C THR A 3 -14.37 27.29 19.85
N GLU A 4 -13.21 27.74 19.35
CA GLU A 4 -12.70 27.43 18.02
C GLU A 4 -12.66 25.91 17.85
N LYS A 5 -13.29 25.41 16.79
CA LYS A 5 -13.17 24.02 16.35
C LYS A 5 -12.17 23.97 15.20
N ASP A 6 -11.14 23.15 15.41
CA ASP A 6 -9.94 22.99 14.61
C ASP A 6 -10.15 22.77 13.10
N CYS A 7 -9.43 23.59 12.31
CA CYS A 7 -9.26 23.49 10.86
C CYS A 7 -8.04 22.60 10.50
N PRO A 8 -8.03 21.88 9.34
CA PRO A 8 -6.86 21.10 8.93
C PRO A 8 -5.74 21.99 8.32
N VAL A 9 -4.55 21.88 8.91
CA VAL A 9 -3.33 22.68 8.75
C VAL A 9 -2.68 22.56 7.35
N LYS A 10 -2.32 23.69 6.71
CA LYS A 10 -1.39 23.79 5.57
C LYS A 10 -0.01 24.21 6.09
N ILE A 11 1.06 23.70 5.47
CA ILE A 11 2.45 24.10 5.78
C ILE A 11 2.67 25.56 5.37
N PRO A 12 2.98 26.48 6.30
CA PRO A 12 3.20 27.89 5.98
C PRO A 12 4.46 28.17 5.14
N LYS A 13 4.51 29.28 4.38
CA LYS A 13 5.66 29.66 3.51
C LYS A 13 6.93 29.82 4.27
N TRP A 14 6.81 30.45 5.42
CA TRP A 14 7.95 30.76 6.25
C TRP A 14 8.68 29.46 6.61
N VAL A 15 7.98 28.31 6.69
CA VAL A 15 8.61 27.00 6.89
C VAL A 15 9.47 26.64 5.68
N TYR A 16 8.99 26.84 4.44
CA TYR A 16 9.78 26.58 3.23
C TYR A 16 10.95 27.55 3.06
N ASP A 17 10.73 28.83 3.34
CA ASP A 17 11.73 29.88 3.23
C ASP A 17 12.84 29.63 4.27
N ARG A 18 12.47 29.30 5.51
CA ARG A 18 13.41 28.95 6.59
C ARG A 18 14.16 27.65 6.32
N ILE A 19 13.48 26.62 5.82
CA ILE A 19 14.15 25.38 5.39
C ILE A 19 15.18 25.67 4.29
N THR A 20 14.86 26.56 3.35
CA THR A 20 15.75 26.94 2.25
C THR A 20 16.97 27.67 2.78
N GLU A 21 16.76 28.67 3.63
CA GLU A 21 17.82 29.43 4.31
C GLU A 21 18.79 28.51 5.08
N ILE A 22 18.28 27.60 5.91
CA ILE A 22 19.11 26.65 6.67
C ILE A 22 19.82 25.66 5.74
N THR A 23 19.17 25.29 4.64
CA THR A 23 19.80 24.39 3.66
C THR A 23 20.98 25.05 2.95
N ASP A 24 20.87 26.33 2.67
CA ASP A 24 21.88 27.10 1.94
C ASP A 24 23.11 27.43 2.81
N CYS A 25 23.01 27.22 4.13
CA CYS A 25 24.14 27.28 5.05
C CYS A 25 25.20 26.21 4.75
N VAL A 26 24.85 25.09 4.10
CA VAL A 26 25.87 24.09 3.69
C VAL A 26 26.56 24.61 2.43
N VAL A 27 27.89 24.78 2.45
CA VAL A 27 28.64 25.44 1.36
C VAL A 27 29.30 24.43 0.41
N GLY A 28 29.45 24.81 -0.86
CA GLY A 28 30.11 24.03 -1.93
C GLY A 28 29.15 23.41 -2.95
N ASP A 29 29.68 23.01 -4.11
CA ASP A 29 28.86 22.54 -5.26
C ASP A 29 29.17 21.11 -5.70
N THR A 30 29.89 20.37 -4.87
CA THR A 30 30.12 18.95 -5.14
C THR A 30 28.82 18.16 -5.03
N GLN A 31 28.72 17.05 -5.75
CA GLN A 31 27.58 16.13 -5.71
C GLN A 31 27.23 15.68 -4.27
N TRP A 32 28.24 15.60 -3.41
CA TRP A 32 28.09 15.26 -2.00
C TRP A 32 27.42 16.37 -1.20
N VAL A 33 27.81 17.63 -1.43
CA VAL A 33 27.15 18.80 -0.82
C VAL A 33 25.71 18.94 -1.30
N VAL A 34 25.45 18.76 -2.60
CA VAL A 34 24.09 18.76 -3.16
C VAL A 34 23.21 17.68 -2.51
N THR A 35 23.76 16.49 -2.32
CA THR A 35 23.08 15.38 -1.64
C THR A 35 22.80 15.71 -0.17
N ARG A 36 23.74 16.38 0.50
CA ARG A 36 23.58 16.79 1.90
C ARG A 36 22.53 17.89 2.07
N ARG A 37 22.56 18.94 1.25
CA ARG A 37 21.53 19.99 1.20
C ARG A 37 20.14 19.37 1.02
N ARG A 38 20.03 18.42 0.09
CA ARG A 38 18.78 17.69 -0.15
C ARG A 38 18.32 16.86 1.06
N THR A 39 19.24 16.20 1.76
CA THR A 39 18.91 15.40 2.96
C THR A 39 18.54 16.29 4.15
N LEU A 40 19.25 17.41 4.33
CA LEU A 40 18.95 18.43 5.35
C LEU A 40 17.56 19.01 5.16
N ARG A 41 17.23 19.45 3.93
CA ARG A 41 15.91 19.92 3.55
C ARG A 41 14.80 18.93 3.90
N ARG A 42 15.04 17.63 3.68
CA ARG A 42 14.07 16.57 4.01
C ARG A 42 13.91 16.35 5.51
N PHE A 43 15.00 16.42 6.26
CA PHE A 43 14.98 16.23 7.71
C PHE A 43 14.31 17.42 8.42
N LEU A 44 14.64 18.63 8.00
CA LEU A 44 14.01 19.84 8.48
C LEU A 44 12.49 19.83 8.23
N ALA A 45 12.07 19.46 7.02
CA ALA A 45 10.65 19.26 6.74
C ALA A 45 10.03 18.19 7.66
N HIS A 46 10.73 17.11 7.97
CA HIS A 46 10.22 16.08 8.88
C HIS A 46 9.97 16.62 10.29
N ILE A 47 10.94 17.35 10.88
CA ILE A 47 10.79 17.88 12.25
C ILE A 47 9.78 19.04 12.38
N TRP A 48 9.55 19.80 11.31
CA TRP A 48 8.57 20.89 11.29
C TRP A 48 7.13 20.42 11.08
N LEU A 49 6.94 19.19 10.60
CA LEU A 49 5.65 18.72 10.07
C LEU A 49 5.09 17.50 10.79
N GLU A 50 5.94 16.73 11.46
CA GLU A 50 5.56 15.49 12.15
C GLU A 50 5.65 15.65 13.68
N ALA A 51 5.54 16.88 14.16
CA ALA A 51 5.49 17.20 15.58
C ALA A 51 4.21 16.62 16.21
N ASP A 52 4.36 16.01 17.39
CA ASP A 52 3.25 15.53 18.21
C ASP A 52 2.43 16.69 18.81
N ASP A 53 1.39 16.36 19.58
CA ASP A 53 0.47 17.34 20.17
C ASP A 53 1.19 18.33 21.13
N ASP A 54 2.38 17.96 21.63
CA ASP A 54 3.24 18.81 22.48
C ASP A 54 4.30 19.59 21.66
N GLY A 55 4.27 19.49 20.33
CA GLY A 55 5.17 20.19 19.41
C GLY A 55 6.48 19.45 19.10
N TRP A 56 6.65 18.21 19.56
CA TRP A 56 7.90 17.47 19.44
C TRP A 56 7.90 16.45 18.31
N THR A 57 8.95 16.45 17.48
CA THR A 57 9.23 15.35 16.56
C THR A 57 10.27 14.43 17.17
N ILE A 58 9.94 13.14 17.30
CA ILE A 58 10.82 12.10 17.83
C ILE A 58 11.56 11.40 16.67
N CYS A 59 12.89 11.51 16.63
CA CYS A 59 13.75 10.81 15.68
C CYS A 59 14.78 9.96 16.43
N THR A 60 14.84 8.65 16.21
CA THR A 60 15.91 7.84 16.81
C THR A 60 17.22 7.98 16.04
N VAL A 61 18.36 7.68 16.70
CA VAL A 61 19.67 7.59 16.02
C VAL A 61 19.62 6.58 14.86
N ARG A 62 18.81 5.53 14.98
CA ARG A 62 18.59 4.55 13.92
C ARG A 62 17.85 5.16 12.74
N ASP A 63 16.87 6.03 12.96
CA ASP A 63 16.11 6.72 11.92
C ASP A 63 16.98 7.72 11.17
N ILE A 64 17.85 8.44 11.89
CA ILE A 64 18.83 9.34 11.27
C ILE A 64 19.81 8.53 10.43
N ARG A 65 20.34 7.41 10.94
CA ARG A 65 21.25 6.54 10.16
C ARG A 65 20.59 5.87 8.97
N SER A 66 19.30 5.53 9.04
CA SER A 66 18.60 4.83 7.95
C SER A 66 18.10 5.80 6.88
N SER A 67 17.58 6.96 7.28
CA SER A 67 16.79 7.84 6.41
C SER A 67 17.47 9.19 6.14
N PHE A 68 18.43 9.59 6.98
CA PHE A 68 19.09 10.89 6.94
C PHE A 68 20.61 10.80 7.17
N ALA A 69 21.25 9.69 6.77
CA ALA A 69 22.63 9.38 7.13
C ALA A 69 23.63 10.49 6.77
N SER A 70 23.37 11.23 5.68
CA SER A 70 24.21 12.34 5.22
C SER A 70 24.31 13.51 6.20
N LEU A 71 23.41 13.61 7.20
CA LEU A 71 23.48 14.63 8.25
C LEU A 71 24.58 14.36 9.27
N LEU A 72 25.00 13.10 9.40
CA LEU A 72 26.01 12.66 10.37
C LEU A 72 27.44 12.81 9.85
N GLY A 73 27.62 13.10 8.56
CA GLY A 73 28.94 13.38 7.99
C GLY A 73 29.28 14.86 8.11
N GLN A 74 30.55 15.17 8.44
CA GLN A 74 31.02 16.55 8.51
C GLN A 74 30.83 17.31 7.20
N CYS A 75 30.45 18.58 7.31
CA CYS A 75 30.38 19.53 6.21
C CYS A 75 30.81 20.92 6.65
N GLU A 76 31.20 21.70 5.66
CA GLU A 76 31.40 23.13 5.80
C GLU A 76 30.02 23.80 5.89
N ILE A 77 29.82 24.55 6.97
CA ILE A 77 28.59 25.31 7.24
C ILE A 77 29.00 26.77 7.34
N SER A 78 28.34 27.63 6.55
CA SER A 78 28.40 29.08 6.68
C SER A 78 27.07 29.59 7.22
N TYR A 79 27.12 30.22 8.39
CA TYR A 79 25.95 30.79 9.05
C TYR A 79 26.34 32.08 9.76
N GLN A 80 25.54 33.14 9.57
CA GLN A 80 25.78 34.48 10.15
C GLN A 80 27.18 35.08 9.87
N GLY A 81 27.78 34.75 8.73
CA GLY A 81 29.09 35.29 8.32
C GLY A 81 30.30 34.52 8.87
N GLU A 82 30.07 33.49 9.70
CA GLU A 82 31.11 32.57 10.16
C GLU A 82 31.07 31.27 9.35
N CYS A 83 32.22 30.61 9.20
CA CYS A 83 32.33 29.35 8.50
C CYS A 83 33.09 28.33 9.35
N PHE A 84 32.49 27.16 9.55
CA PHE A 84 33.07 26.11 10.39
C PHE A 84 32.70 24.72 9.88
N MET A 85 33.52 23.73 10.25
CA MET A 85 33.28 22.32 9.96
C MET A 85 32.48 21.69 11.10
N SER A 86 31.28 21.22 10.81
CA SER A 86 30.44 20.53 11.79
C SER A 86 29.55 19.48 11.13
N THR A 87 28.86 18.66 11.93
CA THR A 87 27.75 17.85 11.43
C THR A 87 26.47 18.66 11.48
N LEU A 88 25.51 18.33 10.62
CA LEU A 88 24.23 19.03 10.62
C LEU A 88 23.41 18.72 11.86
N THR A 89 23.62 17.56 12.46
CA THR A 89 22.98 17.18 13.72
C THR A 89 23.50 17.96 14.93
N ASP A 90 24.74 18.43 14.88
CA ASP A 90 25.33 19.27 15.92
C ASP A 90 25.08 20.76 15.66
N PHE A 91 24.89 21.16 14.40
CA PHE A 91 24.58 22.53 14.01
C PHE A 91 23.12 22.92 14.26
N LEU A 92 22.14 22.07 13.92
CA LEU A 92 20.72 22.43 14.04
C LEU A 92 20.30 22.90 15.46
N PRO A 93 20.82 22.32 16.57
CA PRO A 93 20.54 22.80 17.93
C PRO A 93 21.06 24.20 18.26
N THR A 94 21.93 24.79 17.44
CA THR A 94 22.42 26.16 17.64
C THR A 94 21.50 27.21 17.04
N LEU A 95 20.47 26.78 16.29
CA LEU A 95 19.49 27.68 15.69
C LEU A 95 18.45 28.13 16.74
N PRO A 96 18.12 29.43 16.80
CA PRO A 96 17.26 29.99 17.86
C PRO A 96 15.81 29.50 17.79
N ASP A 97 15.39 28.97 16.64
CA ASP A 97 14.04 28.51 16.34
C ASP A 97 13.89 26.98 16.36
N ILE A 98 14.91 26.23 16.80
CA ILE A 98 14.86 24.77 16.95
C ILE A 98 15.28 24.38 18.37
N GLU A 99 14.32 23.98 19.21
CA GLU A 99 14.63 23.37 20.51
C GLU A 99 15.00 21.90 20.29
N PHE A 100 16.09 21.45 20.92
CA PHE A 100 16.60 20.10 20.79
C PHE A 100 16.79 19.43 22.15
N ARG A 101 16.31 18.19 22.29
CA ARG A 101 16.59 17.33 23.44
C ARG A 101 17.25 16.04 22.98
N LYS A 102 18.50 15.85 23.44
CA LYS A 102 19.24 14.62 23.23
C LYS A 102 18.58 13.49 24.04
N GLY A 103 18.44 12.31 23.45
CA GLY A 103 17.91 11.14 24.15
C GLY A 103 18.72 10.81 25.40
N LYS A 104 18.03 10.53 26.52
CA LYS A 104 18.60 10.22 27.85
C LYS A 104 19.49 8.97 27.83
N ALA A 105 20.72 9.11 27.39
CA ALA A 105 21.78 8.13 27.60
C ALA A 105 23.08 8.80 28.10
N SER A 106 23.00 9.95 28.76
CA SER A 106 24.21 10.69 29.16
C SER A 106 24.37 10.97 30.66
N GLU A 107 23.38 10.76 31.53
CA GLU A 107 23.54 11.18 32.94
C GLU A 107 22.95 10.24 34.02
N ASP A 108 22.19 9.20 33.67
CA ASP A 108 21.64 8.25 34.67
C ASP A 108 21.93 6.80 34.23
N PRO A 109 22.89 6.09 34.89
CA PRO A 109 23.33 4.76 34.49
C PRO A 109 22.26 3.67 34.62
N GLU A 110 21.22 3.86 35.44
CA GLU A 110 20.26 2.79 35.77
C GLU A 110 19.01 2.76 34.88
N LYS A 111 18.73 3.82 34.11
CA LYS A 111 17.53 3.92 33.25
C LYS A 111 17.84 3.63 31.79
N ARG A 112 18.15 2.37 31.47
CA ARG A 112 18.30 1.92 30.07
C ARG A 112 16.94 1.74 29.37
N ARG A 113 16.43 2.82 28.78
CA ARG A 113 15.47 2.98 27.64
C ARG A 113 15.09 4.48 27.60
N THR A 114 15.27 5.30 26.56
CA THR A 114 15.12 5.17 25.10
C THR A 114 16.09 6.08 24.31
N SER A 115 16.61 5.61 23.19
CA SER A 115 17.63 6.23 22.30
C SER A 115 17.09 7.26 21.29
N ALA A 116 16.13 8.10 21.70
CA ALA A 116 15.40 9.00 20.80
C ALA A 116 15.81 10.47 20.96
N TRP A 117 16.11 11.14 19.85
CA TRP A 117 16.32 12.59 19.79
C TRP A 117 14.99 13.28 19.56
N GLN A 118 14.76 14.43 20.21
CA GLN A 118 13.53 15.18 20.09
C GLN A 118 13.84 16.59 19.58
N PHE A 119 13.08 17.06 18.60
CA PHE A 119 13.20 18.39 18.01
C PHE A 119 11.85 19.11 18.10
N ASN A 120 11.82 20.36 18.55
CA ASN A 120 10.63 21.21 18.60
C ASN A 120 10.92 22.57 17.93
N PRO A 121 10.41 22.79 16.72
CA PRO A 121 10.59 24.05 16.04
C PRO A 121 9.60 25.13 16.48
N TRP A 122 10.11 26.34 16.75
CA TRP A 122 9.32 27.50 17.14
C TRP A 122 8.66 28.14 15.90
N ARG A 123 7.36 28.43 15.96
CA ARG A 123 6.59 29.00 14.83
C ARG A 123 6.58 30.54 14.89
N PRO A 124 7.03 31.27 13.85
CA PRO A 124 6.81 32.70 13.75
C PRO A 124 5.33 33.01 13.50
N VAL A 125 4.84 34.02 14.21
CA VAL A 125 3.53 34.63 13.99
C VAL A 125 3.64 35.55 12.77
N CYS A 126 3.05 35.21 11.61
CA CYS A 126 2.36 36.15 10.71
C CYS A 126 1.91 35.63 9.32
N ASP A 127 0.77 36.21 8.94
CA ASP A 127 0.09 36.50 7.66
C ASP A 127 -0.08 35.46 6.53
N GLU A 128 -1.34 35.07 6.34
CA GLU A 128 -1.84 34.05 5.42
C GLU A 128 -1.80 34.42 3.92
N ALA A 129 -1.42 35.65 3.56
CA ALA A 129 -1.64 36.20 2.22
C ALA A 129 -0.63 35.80 1.13
N GLN A 130 0.51 35.15 1.44
CA GLN A 130 1.66 35.13 0.51
C GLN A 130 2.17 33.77 -0.02
N LEU A 131 1.38 32.69 0.01
CA LEU A 131 1.82 31.34 -0.42
C LEU A 131 1.43 30.89 -1.85
N GLY A 132 2.42 30.88 -2.75
CA GLY A 132 2.66 30.11 -4.00
C GLY A 132 1.51 29.53 -4.85
N LYS A 133 1.50 29.82 -6.17
CA LYS A 133 0.47 29.47 -7.17
C LYS A 133 0.92 28.37 -8.16
N LEU A 134 0.02 27.47 -8.57
CA LEU A 134 0.15 26.60 -9.76
C LEU A 134 -1.17 26.70 -10.55
N ASN A 135 -1.10 27.09 -11.83
CA ASN A 135 -2.27 27.40 -12.67
C ASN A 135 -2.50 26.29 -13.70
N LEU A 136 -3.77 25.91 -13.94
CA LEU A 136 -4.20 25.14 -15.12
C LEU A 136 -5.11 26.05 -15.97
N VAL A 137 -5.00 25.95 -17.29
CA VAL A 137 -5.68 26.79 -18.28
C VAL A 137 -6.61 25.90 -19.12
N ASP A 138 -7.88 26.31 -19.26
CA ASP A 138 -8.84 25.68 -20.16
C ASP A 138 -8.46 25.93 -21.62
N LEU A 139 -8.48 24.89 -22.45
CA LEU A 139 -7.97 24.93 -23.83
C LEU A 139 -8.98 25.49 -24.85
N GLU A 140 -10.27 25.56 -24.52
CA GLU A 140 -11.31 26.16 -25.38
C GLU A 140 -11.64 27.60 -24.97
N THR A 141 -11.58 27.92 -23.68
CA THR A 141 -11.96 29.25 -23.15
C THR A 141 -10.79 30.10 -22.67
N GLY A 142 -9.61 29.51 -22.45
CA GLY A 142 -8.44 30.22 -21.92
C GLY A 142 -8.56 30.60 -20.44
N GLU A 143 -9.64 30.22 -19.75
CA GLU A 143 -9.82 30.54 -18.33
C GLU A 143 -8.88 29.69 -17.46
N SER A 144 -8.16 30.36 -16.56
CA SER A 144 -7.28 29.68 -15.61
C SER A 144 -8.01 29.43 -14.28
N VAL A 145 -8.26 28.16 -13.94
CA VAL A 145 -8.85 27.77 -12.65
C VAL A 145 -7.81 27.01 -11.83
N SER A 146 -7.57 27.44 -10.60
CA SER A 146 -6.63 26.75 -9.72
C SER A 146 -7.26 25.45 -9.20
N PHE A 147 -6.52 24.33 -9.26
CA PHE A 147 -6.94 23.05 -8.67
C PHE A 147 -7.27 23.17 -7.16
N LYS A 148 -6.76 24.22 -6.51
CA LYS A 148 -7.00 24.61 -5.11
C LYS A 148 -8.40 25.19 -4.88
N ASP A 149 -9.00 25.88 -5.85
CA ASP A 149 -10.35 26.46 -5.72
C ASP A 149 -11.45 25.40 -5.86
N LEU A 150 -11.20 24.33 -6.63
CA LEU A 150 -12.06 23.15 -6.71
C LEU A 150 -12.03 22.30 -5.42
N LEU A 151 -10.99 22.43 -4.60
CA LEU A 151 -10.72 21.60 -3.42
C LEU A 151 -10.81 22.36 -2.08
N LYS A 152 -11.45 23.53 -2.03
CA LYS A 152 -11.62 24.35 -0.81
C LYS A 152 -12.46 23.72 0.33
N ALA A 153 -12.64 22.39 0.34
CA ALA A 153 -13.01 21.66 1.55
C ALA A 153 -12.15 20.37 1.69
N ASN A 154 -11.28 20.39 2.70
CA ASN A 154 -10.41 19.34 3.28
C ASN A 154 -9.07 18.95 2.61
N GLY A 155 -8.00 19.20 3.37
CA GLY A 155 -6.95 18.29 3.90
C GLY A 155 -6.02 17.50 2.97
N LYS A 156 -4.68 17.68 3.08
CA LYS A 156 -3.64 16.88 2.38
C LYS A 156 -2.95 15.77 3.22
N ALA A 157 -2.46 14.70 2.57
CA ALA A 157 -1.95 13.44 3.14
C ALA A 157 -0.46 13.16 2.80
N PRO A 158 0.22 12.21 3.50
CA PRO A 158 1.67 11.99 3.48
C PRO A 158 2.16 10.91 2.49
N ARG A 159 3.49 10.83 2.29
CA ARG A 159 4.21 9.91 1.36
C ARG A 159 5.07 8.89 2.12
N HIS A 160 5.19 7.66 1.61
CA HIS A 160 6.14 6.64 2.09
C HIS A 160 7.01 6.03 0.98
N ALA A 161 8.10 5.38 1.40
CA ALA A 161 9.13 4.75 0.59
C ALA A 161 9.05 3.22 0.71
N ILE A 162 9.42 2.52 -0.36
CA ILE A 162 9.57 1.06 -0.36
C ILE A 162 11.06 0.76 -0.25
N ASP A 163 11.46 0.14 0.87
CA ASP A 163 12.85 -0.21 1.14
C ASP A 163 13.04 -1.72 1.18
N VAL A 164 13.99 -2.24 0.40
CA VAL A 164 14.34 -3.66 0.41
C VAL A 164 15.77 -3.92 -0.12
N GLU A 165 16.46 -4.91 0.45
CA GLU A 165 17.90 -5.19 0.36
C GLU A 165 18.51 -5.57 -1.02
N LYS A 166 19.86 -5.58 -1.08
CA LYS A 166 20.75 -5.67 -2.26
C LYS A 166 20.55 -6.85 -3.24
N ARG A 167 19.87 -7.97 -2.88
CA ARG A 167 19.54 -9.05 -3.85
C ARG A 167 18.36 -8.71 -4.76
N GLN A 168 17.75 -7.53 -4.58
CA GLN A 168 16.57 -7.11 -5.30
C GLN A 168 16.82 -6.10 -6.41
N THR A 169 18.06 -5.82 -6.83
CA THR A 169 18.29 -4.82 -7.89
C THR A 169 17.62 -5.22 -9.20
N ASP A 170 17.77 -6.47 -9.62
CA ASP A 170 17.14 -6.97 -10.85
C ASP A 170 15.62 -7.01 -10.72
N LEU A 171 15.11 -7.46 -9.58
CA LEU A 171 13.69 -7.44 -9.27
C LEU A 171 13.16 -5.99 -9.29
N LYS A 172 13.85 -5.03 -8.66
CA LYS A 172 13.51 -3.61 -8.67
C LYS A 172 13.52 -3.03 -10.08
N GLN A 173 14.49 -3.40 -10.91
CA GLN A 173 14.53 -2.97 -12.30
C GLN A 173 13.37 -3.56 -13.11
N ARG A 174 13.05 -4.84 -12.91
CA ARG A 174 11.87 -5.50 -13.51
C ARG A 174 10.57 -4.86 -13.03
N GLU A 175 10.45 -4.55 -11.74
CA GLU A 175 9.29 -3.84 -11.17
C GLU A 175 9.17 -2.43 -11.73
N LYS A 176 10.27 -1.67 -11.79
CA LYS A 176 10.28 -0.34 -12.38
C LYS A 176 9.92 -0.38 -13.87
N GLY A 177 10.43 -1.38 -14.60
CA GLY A 177 10.13 -1.60 -16.02
C GLY A 177 8.67 -2.01 -16.25
N PHE A 178 8.11 -2.86 -15.39
CA PHE A 178 6.69 -3.23 -15.39
C PHE A 178 5.80 -2.02 -15.12
N LEU A 179 6.05 -1.30 -14.02
CA LEU A 179 5.28 -0.11 -13.66
C LEU A 179 5.42 1.02 -14.69
N GLY A 180 6.56 1.11 -15.38
CA GLY A 180 6.77 2.07 -16.46
C GLY A 180 5.92 1.82 -17.72
N ARG A 181 5.30 0.63 -17.85
CA ARG A 181 4.34 0.32 -18.93
C ARG A 181 2.91 0.73 -18.60
N ILE A 182 2.65 1.08 -17.34
CA ILE A 182 1.35 1.54 -16.88
C ILE A 182 1.27 3.03 -17.21
N ALA A 183 0.17 3.44 -17.83
CA ALA A 183 -0.08 4.86 -18.10
C ALA A 183 -0.19 5.63 -16.78
N ARG A 184 -0.25 6.97 -16.87
CA ARG A 184 -0.60 7.77 -15.70
C ARG A 184 -2.03 7.42 -15.25
N GLY A 185 -2.24 7.47 -13.94
CA GLY A 185 -3.54 7.21 -13.33
C GLY A 185 -4.60 8.15 -13.86
N ARG A 186 -5.83 7.68 -14.03
CA ARG A 186 -6.96 8.50 -14.50
C ARG A 186 -8.11 8.47 -13.50
N MET A 187 -8.49 9.65 -13.07
CA MET A 187 -9.62 9.85 -12.17
C MET A 187 -10.65 10.76 -12.84
N HIS A 188 -11.89 10.29 -12.96
CA HIS A 188 -12.93 11.08 -13.60
C HIS A 188 -13.39 12.26 -12.71
N ILE A 189 -13.65 13.42 -13.33
CA ILE A 189 -14.02 14.65 -12.62
C ILE A 189 -15.35 14.53 -11.85
N SER A 190 -16.21 13.57 -12.22
CA SER A 190 -17.45 13.29 -11.46
C SER A 190 -17.17 12.91 -10.01
N LEU A 191 -16.02 12.31 -9.70
CA LEU A 191 -15.64 12.03 -8.32
C LEU A 191 -15.47 13.32 -7.52
N VAL A 192 -14.78 14.32 -8.10
CA VAL A 192 -14.56 15.62 -7.45
C VAL A 192 -15.91 16.30 -7.20
N ARG A 193 -16.82 16.24 -8.18
CA ARG A 193 -18.20 16.75 -8.03
C ARG A 193 -18.96 16.03 -6.91
N ALA A 194 -18.87 14.70 -6.86
CA ALA A 194 -19.53 13.88 -5.85
C ALA A 194 -18.96 14.06 -4.43
N LEU A 195 -17.66 14.38 -4.31
CA LEU A 195 -17.06 14.72 -3.02
C LEU A 195 -17.54 16.09 -2.54
N ARG A 196 -17.59 17.09 -3.43
CA ARG A 196 -18.06 18.44 -3.09
C ARG A 196 -19.50 18.49 -2.59
N SER A 197 -20.36 17.61 -3.08
CA SER A 197 -21.78 17.57 -2.68
C SER A 197 -22.03 16.84 -1.36
N ARG A 198 -20.99 16.31 -0.70
CA ARG A 198 -21.14 15.57 0.57
C ARG A 198 -20.79 16.46 1.75
N GLU A 199 -21.53 16.28 2.85
CA GLU A 199 -21.12 16.83 4.13
C GLU A 199 -19.81 16.21 4.61
N PRO A 200 -18.96 16.93 5.36
CA PRO A 200 -17.69 16.41 5.88
C PRO A 200 -17.89 15.23 6.85
N ASP A 201 -17.89 14.01 6.32
CA ASP A 201 -17.99 12.76 7.07
C ASP A 201 -16.72 11.88 6.92
N ALA A 202 -16.76 10.67 7.47
CA ALA A 202 -15.65 9.72 7.35
C ALA A 202 -15.29 9.36 5.90
N TYR A 203 -16.27 9.37 4.98
CA TYR A 203 -16.11 9.03 3.57
C TYR A 203 -15.58 10.21 2.75
N TYR A 204 -16.03 11.42 3.06
CA TYR A 204 -15.46 12.66 2.58
C TYR A 204 -13.95 12.71 2.88
N ARG A 205 -13.56 12.47 4.14
CA ARG A 205 -12.15 12.46 4.55
C ARG A 205 -11.35 11.37 3.83
N ALA A 206 -11.93 10.19 3.58
CA ALA A 206 -11.29 9.13 2.82
C ALA A 206 -11.05 9.52 1.35
N GLY A 207 -12.05 10.11 0.69
CA GLY A 207 -11.93 10.63 -0.68
C GLY A 207 -10.87 11.71 -0.81
N ILE A 208 -10.83 12.62 0.14
CA ILE A 208 -9.81 13.67 0.22
C ILE A 208 -8.41 13.08 0.42
N ARG A 209 -8.25 12.12 1.35
CA ARG A 209 -6.98 11.39 1.53
C ARG A 209 -6.49 10.73 0.24
N SER A 210 -7.39 10.18 -0.55
CA SER A 210 -7.09 9.64 -1.88
C SER A 210 -6.60 10.71 -2.87
N LEU A 211 -7.23 11.89 -2.89
CA LEU A 211 -6.86 13.01 -3.76
C LEU A 211 -5.49 13.61 -3.44
N ASN A 212 -4.98 13.35 -2.24
CA ASN A 212 -3.69 13.87 -1.80
C ASN A 212 -2.50 13.19 -2.47
N HIS A 213 -2.70 12.03 -3.08
CA HIS A 213 -1.69 11.38 -3.90
C HIS A 213 -1.49 12.07 -5.26
N LEU A 214 -2.36 13.03 -5.63
CA LEU A 214 -2.39 13.72 -6.93
C LEU A 214 -1.49 14.97 -7.01
N TYR A 215 -0.37 15.02 -6.27
CA TYR A 215 0.49 16.22 -6.21
C TYR A 215 0.99 16.73 -7.59
N ASN A 216 1.04 15.85 -8.60
CA ASN A 216 1.41 16.17 -9.99
C ASN A 216 0.23 16.01 -10.97
N GLY A 217 -1.00 16.08 -10.47
CA GLY A 217 -2.21 15.88 -11.26
C GLY A 217 -2.36 16.91 -12.38
N ARG A 218 -2.78 16.50 -13.58
CA ARG A 218 -3.14 17.39 -14.69
C ARG A 218 -4.57 17.08 -15.13
N ILE A 219 -5.34 18.11 -15.48
CA ILE A 219 -6.67 17.89 -16.05
C ILE A 219 -6.51 17.67 -17.56
N GLU A 220 -7.10 16.60 -18.06
CA GLU A 220 -7.13 16.21 -19.46
C GLU A 220 -8.57 15.84 -19.81
N GLY A 221 -9.31 16.80 -20.37
CA GLY A 221 -10.74 16.66 -20.66
C GLY A 221 -11.56 16.37 -19.40
N GLN A 222 -12.26 15.23 -19.38
CA GLN A 222 -13.09 14.81 -18.24
C GLN A 222 -12.32 14.10 -17.12
N TYR A 223 -11.00 13.96 -17.26
CA TYR A 223 -10.15 13.23 -16.33
C TYR A 223 -9.08 14.10 -15.69
N VAL A 224 -8.66 13.71 -14.48
CA VAL A 224 -7.41 14.14 -13.87
C VAL A 224 -6.41 13.01 -14.07
N THR A 225 -5.33 13.25 -14.81
CA THR A 225 -4.18 12.35 -14.91
C THR A 225 -3.21 12.55 -13.76
N TYR A 226 -2.70 11.49 -13.15
CA TYR A 226 -1.81 11.60 -12.00
C TYR A 226 -0.72 10.54 -11.99
N ASP A 227 0.37 10.83 -11.29
CA ASP A 227 1.43 9.85 -11.10
C ASP A 227 0.98 8.82 -10.08
N HIS A 228 1.08 7.54 -10.45
CA HIS A 228 0.70 6.47 -9.56
C HIS A 228 1.53 6.43 -8.29
N TYR A 229 0.87 6.05 -7.20
CA TYR A 229 1.53 5.60 -5.99
C TYR A 229 1.09 4.17 -5.70
N TYR A 230 1.89 3.22 -6.16
CA TYR A 230 1.63 1.80 -6.01
C TYR A 230 2.28 1.27 -4.74
N ARG A 231 1.50 0.56 -3.91
CA ARG A 231 2.02 -0.21 -2.78
C ARG A 231 2.00 -1.69 -3.12
N LEU A 232 3.14 -2.34 -2.95
CA LEU A 232 3.22 -3.80 -2.98
C LEU A 232 2.72 -4.34 -1.63
N THR A 233 1.68 -5.16 -1.65
CA THR A 233 1.18 -5.81 -0.43
C THR A 233 2.01 -7.00 -0.06
N PHE A 234 1.84 -7.44 1.19
CA PHE A 234 2.14 -8.81 1.55
C PHE A 234 1.37 -9.77 0.61
N GLY A 235 2.07 -10.71 -0.01
CA GLY A 235 1.53 -11.53 -1.09
C GLY A 235 1.84 -11.03 -2.51
N GLY A 236 2.41 -9.83 -2.67
CA GLY A 236 2.94 -9.37 -3.94
C GLY A 236 1.96 -8.63 -4.86
N ARG A 237 0.80 -8.18 -4.35
CA ARG A 237 -0.17 -7.43 -5.15
C ARG A 237 0.17 -5.95 -5.24
N TYR A 238 0.07 -5.39 -6.42
CA TYR A 238 0.04 -3.93 -6.59
C TYR A 238 -1.39 -3.41 -6.55
N TYR A 239 -1.58 -2.27 -5.89
CA TYR A 239 -2.82 -1.52 -5.99
C TYR A 239 -2.55 -0.02 -6.00
N ASP A 240 -3.39 0.72 -6.72
CA ASP A 240 -3.38 2.17 -6.67
C ASP A 240 -3.99 2.65 -5.35
N GLN A 241 -3.20 3.32 -4.51
CA GLN A 241 -3.67 3.79 -3.21
C GLN A 241 -4.73 4.88 -3.30
N ALA A 242 -4.65 5.76 -4.31
CA ALA A 242 -5.66 6.79 -4.52
C ALA A 242 -7.02 6.14 -4.73
N PHE A 243 -7.06 5.00 -5.41
CA PHE A 243 -8.27 4.24 -5.63
C PHE A 243 -8.69 3.38 -4.43
N GLN A 244 -7.77 2.62 -3.82
CA GLN A 244 -8.15 1.65 -2.79
C GLN A 244 -8.70 2.27 -1.51
N ASN A 245 -8.25 3.47 -1.16
CA ASN A 245 -8.72 4.17 0.03
C ASN A 245 -10.15 4.71 -0.13
N LEU A 246 -10.75 4.58 -1.31
CA LEU A 246 -12.10 5.04 -1.58
C LEU A 246 -13.17 4.03 -1.15
N PRO A 247 -14.29 4.49 -0.59
CA PRO A 247 -15.51 3.72 -0.49
C PRO A 247 -15.98 3.22 -1.86
N ASN A 248 -16.65 2.06 -1.89
CA ASN A 248 -17.12 1.46 -3.15
C ASN A 248 -17.99 2.41 -3.99
N GLU A 249 -18.83 3.22 -3.35
CA GLU A 249 -19.67 4.20 -4.02
C GLU A 249 -18.85 5.26 -4.79
N LEU A 250 -17.71 5.68 -4.24
CA LEU A 250 -16.80 6.64 -4.84
C LEU A 250 -15.85 5.99 -5.86
N LYS A 251 -15.53 4.69 -5.70
CA LYS A 251 -14.75 3.93 -6.67
C LYS A 251 -15.40 3.88 -8.06
N ALA A 252 -16.73 3.77 -8.14
CA ALA A 252 -17.45 3.82 -9.42
C ALA A 252 -17.32 5.20 -10.09
N LYS A 253 -17.48 6.28 -9.33
CA LYS A 253 -17.30 7.65 -9.83
C LYS A 253 -15.85 7.97 -10.20
N PHE A 254 -14.87 7.35 -9.53
CA PHE A 254 -13.45 7.47 -9.86
C PHE A 254 -13.16 6.94 -11.26
N ARG A 255 -13.69 5.75 -11.57
CA ARG A 255 -13.41 5.03 -12.83
C ARG A 255 -14.41 5.31 -13.95
N CYS A 256 -15.29 6.30 -13.79
CA CYS A 256 -16.34 6.59 -14.76
C CYS A 256 -15.74 6.77 -16.18
N GLY A 257 -16.33 6.09 -17.16
CA GLY A 257 -15.86 6.08 -18.55
C GLY A 257 -14.57 5.27 -18.81
N LEU A 258 -14.05 4.57 -17.81
CA LEU A 258 -12.94 3.62 -17.95
C LEU A 258 -13.46 2.18 -17.89
N LEU A 259 -12.72 1.25 -18.50
CA LEU A 259 -13.06 -0.16 -18.46
C LEU A 259 -12.38 -0.84 -17.27
N ASN A 260 -13.19 -1.33 -16.33
CA ASN A 260 -12.69 -2.01 -15.14
C ASN A 260 -12.68 -3.53 -15.33
N TYR A 261 -11.50 -4.12 -15.49
CA TYR A 261 -11.34 -5.56 -15.69
C TYR A 261 -10.94 -6.26 -14.41
N ASP A 262 -11.67 -7.32 -14.04
CA ASP A 262 -11.26 -8.22 -12.96
C ASP A 262 -11.12 -9.66 -13.47
N ILE A 263 -10.21 -10.42 -12.87
CA ILE A 263 -10.10 -11.85 -13.14
C ILE A 263 -11.33 -12.57 -12.56
N GLU A 264 -12.08 -13.25 -13.42
CA GLU A 264 -13.22 -14.05 -13.02
C GLU A 264 -12.78 -15.21 -12.13
N ALA A 265 -13.46 -15.35 -10.98
CA ALA A 265 -13.15 -16.39 -9.99
C ALA A 265 -11.65 -16.47 -9.65
N CYS A 266 -10.95 -15.32 -9.60
CA CYS A 266 -9.49 -15.15 -9.46
C CYS A 266 -8.79 -16.23 -8.64
N ASN A 267 -9.25 -16.49 -7.42
CA ASN A 267 -8.68 -17.49 -6.52
C ASN A 267 -8.76 -18.92 -7.09
N LEU A 268 -9.91 -19.33 -7.63
CA LEU A 268 -10.12 -20.68 -8.18
C LEU A 268 -9.33 -20.90 -9.46
N ALA A 269 -9.25 -19.89 -10.33
CA ALA A 269 -8.42 -19.93 -11.53
C ALA A 269 -6.93 -20.10 -11.17
N CYS A 270 -6.45 -19.33 -10.17
CA CYS A 270 -5.09 -19.46 -9.66
C CYS A 270 -4.82 -20.83 -9.04
N LEU A 271 -5.76 -21.40 -8.28
CA LEU A 271 -5.63 -22.76 -7.74
C LEU A 271 -5.54 -23.81 -8.84
N ASN A 272 -6.42 -23.75 -9.84
CA ASN A 272 -6.40 -24.69 -10.97
C ASN A 272 -5.12 -24.58 -11.80
N HIS A 273 -4.51 -23.39 -11.86
CA HIS A 273 -3.19 -23.20 -12.45
C HIS A 273 -2.10 -23.86 -11.61
N LEU A 274 -2.08 -23.61 -10.29
CA LEU A 274 -1.11 -24.21 -9.37
C LEU A 274 -1.21 -25.73 -9.31
N PHE A 275 -2.43 -26.30 -9.28
CA PHE A 275 -2.61 -27.75 -9.32
C PHE A 275 -2.01 -28.35 -10.59
N ARG A 276 -2.19 -27.70 -11.74
CA ARG A 276 -1.59 -28.14 -13.00
C ARG A 276 -0.07 -27.99 -13.01
N GLU A 277 0.44 -26.86 -12.52
CA GLU A 277 1.87 -26.55 -12.47
C GLU A 277 2.65 -27.55 -11.60
N TYR A 278 2.04 -27.99 -10.49
CA TYR A 278 2.62 -28.93 -9.54
C TYR A 278 2.10 -30.36 -9.68
N ASP A 279 1.44 -30.69 -10.80
CA ASP A 279 0.95 -32.02 -11.15
C ASP A 279 0.07 -32.69 -10.06
N VAL A 280 -0.83 -31.90 -9.48
CA VAL A 280 -1.87 -32.36 -8.55
C VAL A 280 -3.12 -32.66 -9.35
N ASP A 281 -3.56 -33.92 -9.36
CA ASP A 281 -4.79 -34.38 -10.04
C ASP A 281 -6.05 -33.89 -9.30
N PHE A 282 -6.32 -32.59 -9.44
CA PHE A 282 -7.51 -31.95 -8.91
C PHE A 282 -7.84 -30.70 -9.71
N ARG A 283 -9.14 -30.48 -9.93
CA ARG A 283 -9.66 -29.27 -10.54
C ARG A 283 -10.88 -28.80 -9.78
N VAL A 284 -10.85 -27.55 -9.33
CA VAL A 284 -12.04 -26.90 -8.78
C VAL A 284 -13.05 -26.68 -9.90
N ASP A 285 -14.27 -27.14 -9.68
CA ASP A 285 -15.39 -26.98 -10.60
C ASP A 285 -15.80 -25.49 -10.71
N THR A 286 -16.06 -25.05 -11.94
CA THR A 286 -16.65 -23.75 -12.25
C THR A 286 -18.07 -23.58 -11.71
N PHE A 287 -18.80 -24.68 -11.50
CA PHE A 287 -20.18 -24.69 -11.00
C PHE A 287 -20.29 -24.64 -9.47
N VAL A 288 -19.18 -24.61 -8.73
CA VAL A 288 -19.16 -24.63 -7.26
C VAL A 288 -20.09 -23.59 -6.64
N TYR A 289 -20.15 -22.38 -7.19
CA TYR A 289 -21.01 -21.33 -6.65
C TYR A 289 -22.50 -21.61 -6.87
N ALA A 290 -22.87 -22.18 -8.02
CA ALA A 290 -24.26 -22.51 -8.32
C ALA A 290 -24.76 -23.62 -7.38
N GLU A 291 -23.96 -24.69 -7.22
CA GLU A 291 -24.28 -25.80 -6.33
C GLU A 291 -24.39 -25.35 -4.86
N MET A 292 -23.47 -24.48 -4.41
CA MET A 292 -23.56 -23.89 -3.07
C MET A 292 -24.82 -23.08 -2.87
N MET A 293 -25.19 -22.23 -3.84
CA MET A 293 -26.39 -21.40 -3.75
C MET A 293 -27.64 -22.26 -3.67
N GLU A 294 -27.76 -23.29 -4.52
CA GLU A 294 -28.87 -24.24 -4.53
C GLU A 294 -28.99 -24.99 -3.19
N HIS A 295 -27.87 -25.52 -2.68
CA HIS A 295 -27.89 -26.33 -1.45
C HIS A 295 -28.14 -25.51 -0.18
N THR A 296 -27.61 -24.29 -0.11
CA THR A 296 -27.60 -23.49 1.13
C THR A 296 -28.67 -22.40 1.17
N GLY A 297 -29.15 -21.96 0.00
CA GLY A 297 -29.97 -20.76 -0.18
C GLY A 297 -29.22 -19.46 0.12
N LEU A 298 -27.88 -19.49 0.17
CA LEU A 298 -27.04 -18.30 0.34
C LEU A 298 -26.88 -17.56 -0.99
N THR A 299 -26.59 -16.27 -0.90
CA THR A 299 -26.26 -15.44 -2.08
C THR A 299 -24.88 -15.78 -2.62
N ARG A 300 -24.65 -15.52 -3.91
CA ARG A 300 -23.32 -15.70 -4.55
C ARG A 300 -22.19 -15.00 -3.79
N LYS A 301 -22.45 -13.81 -3.24
CA LYS A 301 -21.48 -13.05 -2.45
C LYS A 301 -21.06 -13.79 -1.18
N GLN A 302 -22.03 -14.39 -0.48
CA GLN A 302 -21.79 -15.18 0.73
C GLN A 302 -21.06 -16.49 0.39
N CYS A 303 -21.45 -17.19 -0.67
CA CYS A 303 -20.75 -18.38 -1.16
C CYS A 303 -19.30 -18.06 -1.55
N LYS A 304 -19.04 -16.94 -2.25
CA LYS A 304 -17.68 -16.47 -2.56
C LYS A 304 -16.85 -16.25 -1.29
N GLN A 305 -17.44 -15.67 -0.24
CA GLN A 305 -16.76 -15.45 1.02
C GLN A 305 -16.44 -16.76 1.77
N MET A 306 -17.32 -17.75 1.72
CA MET A 306 -17.07 -19.10 2.25
C MET A 306 -15.90 -19.76 1.53
N VAL A 307 -15.94 -19.84 0.19
CA VAL A 307 -14.86 -20.40 -0.63
C VAL A 307 -13.53 -19.72 -0.33
N HIS A 308 -13.49 -18.40 -0.41
CA HIS A 308 -12.27 -17.63 -0.16
C HIS A 308 -11.70 -17.89 1.24
N THR A 309 -12.54 -17.84 2.28
CA THR A 309 -12.08 -18.04 3.66
C THR A 309 -11.56 -19.46 3.89
N THR A 310 -12.20 -20.45 3.28
CA THR A 310 -11.81 -21.86 3.38
C THR A 310 -10.52 -22.15 2.60
N THR A 311 -10.35 -21.62 1.39
CA THR A 311 -9.09 -21.78 0.62
C THR A 311 -7.89 -21.28 1.42
N TYR A 312 -7.93 -20.05 1.93
CA TYR A 312 -6.82 -19.48 2.71
C TYR A 312 -6.67 -20.10 4.11
N ARG A 313 -7.51 -21.08 4.47
CA ARG A 313 -7.38 -21.96 5.64
C ARG A 313 -7.01 -23.38 5.23
N ILE A 314 -6.46 -23.57 4.03
CA ILE A 314 -6.03 -24.87 3.48
C ILE A 314 -7.21 -25.86 3.53
N GLY A 315 -8.39 -25.44 3.07
CA GLY A 315 -9.58 -26.29 3.05
C GLY A 315 -10.21 -26.59 4.42
N ARG A 316 -9.66 -26.08 5.53
CA ARG A 316 -10.21 -26.34 6.87
C ARG A 316 -11.45 -25.48 7.15
N VAL A 317 -12.51 -26.14 7.60
CA VAL A 317 -13.78 -25.53 8.00
C VAL A 317 -13.97 -25.69 9.50
N THR A 318 -14.20 -24.57 10.19
CA THR A 318 -14.52 -24.57 11.63
C THR A 318 -16.03 -24.77 11.79
N ILE A 319 -16.43 -25.87 12.44
CA ILE A 319 -17.84 -26.14 12.77
C ILE A 319 -18.16 -25.47 14.11
N GLY A 320 -18.55 -24.21 14.04
CA GLY A 320 -18.95 -23.40 15.19
C GLY A 320 -19.64 -22.14 14.71
N VAL A 321 -20.37 -21.44 15.58
CA VAL A 321 -21.08 -20.19 15.23
C VAL A 321 -20.66 -19.00 16.09
N ASN A 322 -19.68 -19.20 16.96
CA ASN A 322 -19.29 -18.18 17.95
C ASN A 322 -18.34 -17.13 17.35
N ASP A 323 -17.59 -17.48 16.31
CA ASP A 323 -16.56 -16.62 15.73
C ASP A 323 -16.32 -16.87 14.22
N GLY A 324 -15.52 -16.00 13.60
CA GLY A 324 -14.97 -16.18 12.26
C GLY A 324 -16.03 -16.38 11.16
N LEU A 325 -15.80 -17.37 10.29
CA LEU A 325 -16.75 -17.75 9.23
C LEU A 325 -18.07 -18.27 9.82
N GLY A 326 -17.99 -18.92 10.99
CA GLY A 326 -19.13 -19.50 11.68
C GLY A 326 -20.17 -18.48 12.10
N ALA A 327 -19.71 -17.41 12.76
CA ALA A 327 -20.57 -16.28 13.16
C ALA A 327 -21.23 -15.61 11.95
N LYS A 328 -20.50 -15.46 10.84
CA LYS A 328 -21.06 -14.90 9.59
C LYS A 328 -22.16 -15.79 8.99
N VAL A 329 -21.92 -17.10 8.88
CA VAL A 329 -22.93 -18.04 8.38
C VAL A 329 -24.17 -18.06 9.28
N TYR A 330 -23.98 -17.92 10.60
CA TYR A 330 -25.07 -17.79 11.56
C TYR A 330 -25.94 -16.55 11.30
N GLU A 331 -25.31 -15.39 11.11
CA GLU A 331 -25.99 -14.14 10.74
C GLU A 331 -26.74 -14.28 9.41
N TRP A 332 -26.09 -14.82 8.37
CA TRP A 332 -26.70 -15.04 7.04
C TRP A 332 -27.90 -15.97 7.08
N CYS A 333 -27.98 -16.85 8.07
CA CYS A 333 -29.10 -17.76 8.29
C CYS A 333 -30.23 -17.13 9.14
N GLY A 334 -30.19 -15.82 9.39
CA GLY A 334 -31.15 -15.13 10.26
C GLY A 334 -31.03 -15.57 11.71
N ASN A 335 -29.80 -15.73 12.21
CA ASN A 335 -29.50 -16.16 13.58
C ASN A 335 -30.08 -17.54 13.95
N ARG A 336 -30.22 -18.44 12.98
CA ARG A 336 -30.73 -19.80 13.19
C ARG A 336 -29.58 -20.80 13.33
N ARG A 337 -29.20 -21.11 14.58
CA ARG A 337 -28.03 -21.96 14.91
C ARG A 337 -28.06 -23.32 14.22
N LYS A 338 -29.21 -24.01 14.22
CA LYS A 338 -29.37 -25.34 13.59
C LYS A 338 -29.09 -25.30 12.08
N ARG A 339 -29.58 -24.28 11.38
CA ARG A 339 -29.36 -24.10 9.94
C ARG A 339 -27.88 -23.80 9.64
N ALA A 340 -27.29 -22.88 10.40
CA ALA A 340 -25.88 -22.51 10.24
C ALA A 340 -24.93 -23.71 10.43
N LEU A 341 -25.14 -24.50 11.49
CA LEU A 341 -24.35 -25.71 11.73
C LEU A 341 -24.55 -26.77 10.64
N LYS A 342 -25.76 -26.92 10.10
CA LYS A 342 -26.03 -27.82 8.96
C LYS A 342 -25.22 -27.41 7.73
N ILE A 343 -25.23 -26.12 7.37
CA ILE A 343 -24.46 -25.58 6.25
C ILE A 343 -22.95 -25.77 6.46
N LEU A 344 -22.42 -25.47 7.66
CA LEU A 344 -20.99 -25.61 7.95
C LEU A 344 -20.52 -27.07 7.90
N ARG A 345 -21.33 -28.02 8.40
CA ARG A 345 -21.03 -29.46 8.33
C ARG A 345 -21.02 -29.94 6.88
N TRP A 346 -22.06 -29.61 6.13
CA TRP A 346 -22.12 -29.92 4.70
C TRP A 346 -20.91 -29.33 3.96
N TRP A 347 -20.61 -28.04 4.19
CA TRP A 347 -19.49 -27.37 3.58
C TRP A 347 -18.16 -28.05 3.92
N SER A 348 -17.95 -28.45 5.18
CA SER A 348 -16.76 -29.19 5.60
C SER A 348 -16.60 -30.52 4.88
N SER A 349 -17.69 -31.24 4.61
CA SER A 349 -17.65 -32.48 3.83
C SER A 349 -17.40 -32.20 2.36
N TYR A 350 -18.12 -31.23 1.80
CA TYR A 350 -18.04 -30.85 0.39
C TYR A 350 -16.63 -30.40 -0.03
N VAL A 351 -15.94 -29.61 0.80
CA VAL A 351 -14.56 -29.18 0.52
C VAL A 351 -13.49 -30.21 0.87
N GLY A 352 -13.86 -31.39 1.37
CA GLY A 352 -12.93 -32.46 1.73
C GLY A 352 -11.92 -32.77 0.61
N PRO A 353 -12.37 -33.01 -0.64
CA PRO A 353 -11.48 -33.22 -1.78
C PRO A 353 -10.52 -32.05 -2.04
N LEU A 354 -11.02 -30.80 -1.98
CA LEU A 354 -10.19 -29.60 -2.11
C LEU A 354 -9.15 -29.52 -0.99
N ARG A 355 -9.49 -29.89 0.25
CA ARG A 355 -8.55 -29.92 1.37
C ARG A 355 -7.38 -30.85 1.08
N CYS A 356 -7.66 -32.08 0.66
CA CYS A 356 -6.63 -33.05 0.29
C CYS A 356 -5.76 -32.53 -0.85
N ALA A 357 -6.36 -31.94 -1.88
CA ALA A 357 -5.62 -31.35 -3.00
C ALA A 357 -4.70 -30.20 -2.56
N LEU A 358 -5.16 -29.31 -1.67
CA LEU A 358 -4.34 -28.21 -1.14
C LEU A 358 -3.17 -28.70 -0.28
N GLU A 359 -3.38 -29.74 0.53
CA GLU A 359 -2.33 -30.39 1.31
C GLU A 359 -1.29 -31.05 0.38
N SER A 360 -1.74 -31.75 -0.67
CA SER A 360 -0.86 -32.32 -1.70
C SER A 360 -0.08 -31.23 -2.45
N LEU A 361 -0.75 -30.14 -2.85
CA LEU A 361 -0.11 -29.00 -3.52
C LEU A 361 1.03 -28.43 -2.68
N LEU A 362 0.78 -28.15 -1.40
CA LEU A 362 1.82 -27.62 -0.51
C LEU A 362 2.99 -28.57 -0.36
N LYS A 363 2.72 -29.88 -0.25
CA LYS A 363 3.78 -30.91 -0.24
C LYS A 363 4.60 -30.85 -1.53
N CYS A 364 3.97 -30.82 -2.70
CA CYS A 364 4.65 -30.71 -3.99
C CYS A 364 5.49 -29.43 -4.09
N VAL A 365 4.98 -28.29 -3.60
CA VAL A 365 5.71 -27.01 -3.54
C VAL A 365 6.96 -27.13 -2.67
N HIS A 366 6.83 -27.70 -1.46
CA HIS A 366 7.96 -27.93 -0.55
C HIS A 366 9.01 -28.86 -1.18
N ASP A 367 8.58 -29.96 -1.79
CA ASP A 367 9.47 -30.95 -2.41
C ASP A 367 10.20 -30.38 -3.64
N ALA A 368 9.48 -29.67 -4.52
CA ALA A 368 10.07 -28.99 -5.67
C ALA A 368 11.08 -27.92 -5.24
N HIS A 369 10.74 -27.13 -4.21
CA HIS A 369 11.66 -26.14 -3.65
C HIS A 369 12.93 -26.79 -3.10
N ARG A 370 12.81 -27.85 -2.31
CA ARG A 370 13.98 -28.56 -1.75
C ARG A 370 14.89 -29.14 -2.82
N LYS A 371 14.32 -29.70 -3.90
CA LYS A 371 15.09 -30.25 -5.03
C LYS A 371 15.86 -29.18 -5.79
N ASN A 372 15.26 -28.01 -5.99
CA ASN A 372 15.83 -26.94 -6.81
C ASN A 372 16.66 -25.93 -6.00
N CYS A 373 16.60 -25.98 -4.67
CA CYS A 373 17.28 -25.02 -3.81
C CYS A 373 18.76 -25.37 -3.65
N SER A 374 19.63 -24.43 -4.05
CA SER A 374 21.08 -24.58 -4.03
C SER A 374 21.71 -24.75 -2.65
N SER A 375 20.99 -24.43 -1.57
CA SER A 375 21.50 -24.59 -0.21
C SER A 375 20.37 -24.88 0.79
N PRO A 376 20.56 -25.84 1.72
CA PRO A 376 19.64 -26.08 2.83
C PRO A 376 19.36 -24.84 3.69
N ARG A 377 20.31 -23.90 3.74
CA ARG A 377 20.13 -22.62 4.45
C ARG A 377 18.99 -21.79 3.88
N ASN A 378 18.59 -22.00 2.62
CA ASN A 378 17.52 -21.24 1.96
C ASN A 378 16.18 -22.01 1.89
N TYR A 379 16.03 -23.17 2.53
CA TYR A 379 14.77 -23.95 2.53
C TYR A 379 13.56 -23.21 3.12
N HIS A 380 13.78 -22.11 3.82
CA HIS A 380 12.73 -21.26 4.37
C HIS A 380 12.29 -20.12 3.44
N ARG A 381 12.94 -19.95 2.28
CA ARG A 381 12.72 -18.84 1.35
C ARG A 381 12.08 -19.34 0.06
N TYR A 382 10.83 -18.97 -0.19
CA TYR A 382 10.04 -19.43 -1.32
C TYR A 382 9.90 -18.31 -2.34
N THR A 383 10.00 -18.64 -3.62
CA THR A 383 9.82 -17.68 -4.71
C THR A 383 8.49 -17.94 -5.41
N ASN A 384 7.70 -16.91 -5.67
CA ASN A 384 6.45 -17.05 -6.42
C ASN A 384 6.66 -16.81 -7.93
N ALA A 385 5.58 -16.93 -8.71
CA ALA A 385 5.61 -16.81 -10.18
C ALA A 385 6.15 -15.47 -10.72
N VAL A 386 6.16 -14.40 -9.90
CA VAL A 386 6.69 -13.08 -10.30
C VAL A 386 8.10 -12.81 -9.76
N GLY A 387 8.72 -13.79 -9.08
CA GLY A 387 10.08 -13.67 -8.55
C GLY A 387 10.17 -12.99 -7.19
N LEU A 388 9.05 -12.72 -6.51
CA LEU A 388 9.07 -12.23 -5.13
C LEU A 388 9.48 -13.36 -4.19
N VAL A 389 10.11 -13.01 -3.07
CA VAL A 389 10.58 -13.99 -2.08
C VAL A 389 9.79 -13.84 -0.77
N LEU A 390 9.26 -14.96 -0.29
CA LEU A 390 8.65 -15.11 1.03
C LEU A 390 9.62 -15.82 1.98
N ASP A 391 9.88 -15.22 3.14
CA ASP A 391 10.66 -15.82 4.23
C ASP A 391 9.73 -16.39 5.32
N LEU A 392 9.63 -17.73 5.39
CA LEU A 392 8.79 -18.43 6.38
C LEU A 392 9.37 -18.45 7.80
N LYS A 393 10.62 -18.01 8.01
CA LYS A 393 11.25 -17.90 9.33
C LYS A 393 11.10 -16.52 9.98
N SER A 394 10.52 -15.56 9.28
CA SER A 394 10.27 -14.24 9.83
C SER A 394 9.39 -14.29 11.09
N GLU A 395 9.62 -13.37 12.03
CA GLU A 395 9.02 -13.34 13.37
C GLU A 395 7.49 -13.50 13.37
N HIS A 396 6.81 -12.94 12.37
CA HIS A 396 5.35 -13.03 12.23
C HIS A 396 4.78 -14.46 12.06
N TYR A 397 5.64 -15.43 11.74
CA TYR A 397 5.28 -16.85 11.65
C TYR A 397 5.78 -17.69 12.81
N GLN A 398 6.59 -17.11 13.70
CA GLN A 398 7.07 -17.80 14.89
C GLN A 398 5.91 -17.82 15.90
N ARG A 399 5.34 -19.01 16.13
CA ARG A 399 4.30 -19.26 17.14
C ARG A 399 4.82 -20.29 18.11
N ASP A 400 4.40 -20.21 19.37
CA ASP A 400 4.98 -20.97 20.49
C ASP A 400 4.92 -22.52 20.39
N ARG A 401 4.31 -23.12 19.36
CA ARG A 401 4.19 -24.60 19.25
C ARG A 401 4.14 -25.12 17.80
N GLY A 402 4.88 -26.19 17.54
CA GLY A 402 5.21 -26.77 16.22
C GLY A 402 4.07 -26.90 15.20
N HIS A 403 2.96 -27.60 15.50
CA HIS A 403 1.89 -27.81 14.50
C HIS A 403 1.13 -26.51 14.15
N TYR A 404 0.99 -25.57 15.10
CA TYR A 404 0.36 -24.27 14.83
C TYR A 404 1.27 -23.34 14.01
N GLN A 405 2.58 -23.50 14.17
CA GLN A 405 3.59 -22.80 13.37
C GLN A 405 3.58 -23.30 11.91
N GLN A 406 3.66 -24.62 11.70
CA GLN A 406 3.65 -25.21 10.35
C GLN A 406 2.38 -24.82 9.58
N TYR A 407 1.21 -24.94 10.22
CA TYR A 407 -0.06 -24.53 9.61
C TYR A 407 -0.09 -23.02 9.26
N ALA A 408 0.48 -22.15 10.10
CA ALA A 408 0.55 -20.72 9.80
C ALA A 408 1.48 -20.43 8.60
N GLN A 409 2.61 -21.12 8.53
CA GLN A 409 3.56 -21.03 7.41
C GLN A 409 2.94 -21.55 6.11
N ASP A 410 2.26 -22.69 6.14
CA ASP A 410 1.61 -23.27 4.97
C ASP A 410 0.47 -22.40 4.44
N LYS A 411 -0.30 -21.78 5.33
CA LYS A 411 -1.34 -20.79 4.94
C LYS A 411 -0.72 -19.61 4.22
N ALA A 412 0.39 -19.11 4.75
CA ALA A 412 1.09 -17.99 4.16
C ALA A 412 1.71 -18.34 2.81
N LEU A 413 2.35 -19.51 2.72
CA LEU A 413 2.93 -20.02 1.48
C LEU A 413 1.84 -20.19 0.41
N LEU A 414 0.72 -20.84 0.74
CA LEU A 414 -0.40 -21.00 -0.18
C LEU A 414 -0.91 -19.63 -0.68
N ALA A 415 -1.11 -18.68 0.23
CA ALA A 415 -1.56 -17.34 -0.14
C ALA A 415 -0.57 -16.63 -1.06
N PHE A 416 0.73 -16.75 -0.77
CA PHE A 416 1.80 -16.16 -1.53
C PHE A 416 1.92 -16.74 -2.95
N MET A 417 1.74 -18.05 -3.10
CA MET A 417 1.74 -18.73 -4.39
C MET A 417 0.53 -18.31 -5.23
N ILE A 418 -0.68 -18.34 -4.65
CA ILE A 418 -1.92 -17.90 -5.32
C ILE A 418 -1.78 -16.46 -5.81
N CYS A 419 -1.35 -15.54 -4.94
CA CYS A 419 -1.16 -14.14 -5.33
C CYS A 419 -0.06 -13.97 -6.38
N GLY A 420 0.98 -14.83 -6.38
CA GLY A 420 2.01 -14.84 -7.40
C GLY A 420 1.46 -15.14 -8.79
N VAL A 421 0.62 -16.17 -8.94
CA VAL A 421 -0.02 -16.52 -10.22
C VAL A 421 -0.94 -15.39 -10.70
N GLU A 422 -1.76 -14.85 -9.80
CA GLU A 422 -2.63 -13.71 -10.09
C GLU A 422 -1.83 -12.52 -10.65
N GLN A 423 -0.72 -12.18 -10.00
CA GLN A 423 0.13 -11.06 -10.42
C GLN A 423 0.90 -11.35 -11.70
N ALA A 424 1.31 -12.59 -11.94
CA ALA A 424 1.93 -12.98 -13.20
C ALA A 424 0.96 -12.77 -14.37
N TYR A 425 -0.31 -13.14 -14.19
CA TYR A 425 -1.34 -12.88 -15.17
C TYR A 425 -1.60 -11.38 -15.39
N ILE A 426 -1.73 -10.58 -14.33
CA ILE A 426 -1.90 -9.12 -14.43
C ILE A 426 -0.70 -8.46 -15.15
N ARG A 427 0.52 -8.92 -14.87
CA ARG A 427 1.73 -8.43 -15.56
C ARG A 427 1.69 -8.73 -17.05
N GLU A 428 1.21 -9.91 -17.43
CA GLU A 428 1.07 -10.30 -18.82
C GLU A 428 0.00 -9.46 -19.53
N VAL A 429 -1.13 -9.18 -18.87
CA VAL A 429 -2.15 -8.23 -19.37
C VAL A 429 -1.53 -6.86 -19.62
N VAL A 430 -0.78 -6.30 -18.66
CA VAL A 430 -0.10 -5.00 -18.86
C VAL A 430 0.97 -5.08 -19.95
N ARG A 431 1.68 -6.20 -20.07
CA ARG A 431 2.72 -6.42 -21.09
C ARG A 431 2.15 -6.36 -22.50
N LEU A 432 0.97 -6.96 -22.71
CA LEU A 432 0.24 -6.97 -23.98
C LEU A 432 -0.40 -5.62 -24.32
N ASN A 433 -0.62 -4.76 -23.31
CA ASN A 433 -1.36 -3.51 -23.46
C ASN A 433 -0.58 -2.30 -22.90
N PRO A 434 0.63 -2.01 -23.44
CA PRO A 434 1.47 -0.93 -22.94
C PRO A 434 0.77 0.43 -23.07
N GLY A 435 0.71 1.18 -21.98
CA GLY A 435 0.10 2.52 -21.94
C GLY A 435 -1.43 2.56 -22.01
N GLN A 436 -2.10 1.40 -22.02
CA GLN A 436 -3.58 1.34 -22.04
C GLN A 436 -4.15 1.06 -20.65
N VAL A 437 -3.44 0.28 -19.84
CA VAL A 437 -3.73 0.11 -18.42
C VAL A 437 -3.33 1.39 -17.70
N CYS A 438 -4.30 2.02 -17.05
CA CYS A 438 -4.10 3.25 -16.31
C CYS A 438 -4.28 3.07 -14.81
N MET A 439 -4.63 1.89 -14.28
CA MET A 439 -4.63 1.62 -12.83
C MET A 439 -4.53 0.11 -12.54
N LEU A 440 -3.93 -0.26 -11.41
CA LEU A 440 -3.97 -1.63 -10.85
C LEU A 440 -4.92 -1.71 -9.64
N ASP A 441 -5.77 -2.74 -9.60
CA ASP A 441 -6.79 -2.99 -8.57
C ASP A 441 -6.71 -4.43 -8.07
N HIS A 442 -5.74 -4.75 -7.20
CA HIS A 442 -5.56 -6.09 -6.60
C HIS A 442 -5.59 -7.24 -7.63
N ASP A 443 -6.76 -7.84 -7.87
CA ASP A 443 -7.04 -8.92 -8.83
C ASP A 443 -7.54 -8.43 -10.21
N GLY A 444 -7.36 -7.16 -10.51
CA GLY A 444 -7.84 -6.50 -11.72
C GLY A 444 -7.02 -5.29 -12.16
N VAL A 445 -7.45 -4.69 -13.28
CA VAL A 445 -6.87 -3.49 -13.87
C VAL A 445 -7.96 -2.56 -14.40
N VAL A 446 -7.65 -1.27 -14.48
CA VAL A 446 -8.50 -0.27 -15.13
C VAL A 446 -7.80 0.22 -16.38
N ALA A 447 -8.54 0.30 -17.49
CA ALA A 447 -8.00 0.65 -18.79
C ALA A 447 -8.79 1.76 -19.47
N THR A 448 -8.10 2.50 -20.34
CA THR A 448 -8.69 3.57 -21.16
C THR A 448 -9.40 3.05 -22.40
N CYS A 449 -9.10 1.82 -22.82
CA CYS A 449 -9.71 1.15 -23.97
C CYS A 449 -9.77 -0.36 -23.73
N ALA A 450 -10.37 -1.09 -24.69
CA ALA A 450 -10.47 -2.55 -24.62
C ALA A 450 -9.07 -3.18 -24.62
N LEU A 451 -8.85 -4.16 -23.73
CA LEU A 451 -7.56 -4.83 -23.55
C LEU A 451 -7.48 -6.12 -24.38
N SER A 452 -6.31 -6.39 -24.92
CA SER A 452 -5.93 -7.72 -25.42
C SER A 452 -5.61 -8.63 -24.23
N LEU A 453 -6.35 -9.73 -24.08
CA LEU A 453 -6.20 -10.61 -22.92
C LEU A 453 -5.26 -11.79 -23.23
N PRO A 454 -4.39 -12.19 -22.28
CA PRO A 454 -3.57 -13.39 -22.43
C PRO A 454 -4.42 -14.66 -22.47
N ASP A 455 -4.05 -15.60 -23.34
CA ASP A 455 -4.66 -16.94 -23.39
C ASP A 455 -4.06 -17.86 -22.32
N TRP A 456 -4.45 -17.62 -21.07
CA TRP A 456 -4.11 -18.53 -19.97
C TRP A 456 -5.29 -19.44 -19.70
N ARG A 457 -5.09 -20.75 -19.88
CA ARG A 457 -6.14 -21.76 -19.68
C ARG A 457 -6.79 -21.64 -18.29
N GLY A 458 -8.07 -21.26 -18.29
CA GLY A 458 -8.90 -21.12 -17.09
C GLY A 458 -8.91 -19.73 -16.47
N PHE A 459 -8.17 -18.77 -17.05
CA PHE A 459 -8.28 -17.35 -16.71
C PHE A 459 -9.20 -16.66 -17.71
N THR A 460 -10.06 -15.79 -17.20
CA THR A 460 -10.90 -14.91 -18.01
C THR A 460 -10.99 -13.60 -17.27
N MET A 461 -10.72 -12.48 -17.94
CA MET A 461 -11.05 -11.16 -17.40
C MET A 461 -12.39 -10.70 -17.96
N LYS A 462 -13.22 -10.12 -17.09
CA LYS A 462 -14.47 -9.50 -17.49
C LYS A 462 -14.47 -8.04 -17.09
N VAL A 463 -15.04 -7.21 -17.95
CA VAL A 463 -15.40 -5.85 -17.57
C VAL A 463 -16.49 -5.94 -16.51
N LYS A 464 -16.26 -5.30 -15.37
CA LYS A 464 -17.28 -5.12 -14.33
C LYS A 464 -18.01 -3.81 -14.58
N ASP A 465 -19.33 -3.89 -14.42
CA ASP A 465 -20.22 -2.73 -14.34
C ASP A 465 -20.00 -1.90 -13.07
#